data_AF-A0A9D8XYJ1-F1
#
_entry.id   AF-A0A9D8XYJ1-F1
#
_cell.length_a   1.000
_cell.length_b   1.000
_cell.length_c   1.000
_cell.angle_alpha   90.00
_cell.angle_beta   90.00
_cell.angle_gamma   90.00
#
_symmetry.space_group_name_H-M   'P 1'
#
loop_
_entity.id
_entity.type
_entity.pdbx_description
1 polymer ?
#
loop_
_entity_poly.entity_id
_entity_poly.type
_entity_poly.pdbx_seq_one_letter_code
_entity_poly.pdbx_strand_id
1 'polypeptide(L)'
;MTNKGMGNSDPYELEQKRVDRIYGRFDEVKKLVKKRLSSTRTQKDLNLTSMTERDSFAAMYEDRLSLLRAGEYRLVFGKLAMKEGGERYIGRMGLLEGQEPLLLDWRTKAASAFYEATFLDNMGVRLRRHITTQNREVVKLEDELLDLTPAESEKELEEGLLSGEGALLASLEEGRTGKMGDIVSTIQREQDKIIRMPLESTVVVQGAPGTGKSAVALHRAAYLLYTYREKLQNSGVLIIGPSQAFVHYIDDVLPCLGETDILIRTMSEMLPGVKVNYSDSPLASKVKGDLRMVHVLKSAIQRCIRIPKQIPAIFLNGVELKLKREEIERAQEMAKAAGPYEVGRRVFLDSMCSLLFNKYENQVEGILSGEDADFIRLRIRTNSQVRYALNLCWLPISSRWLLDDLFSKPAKLKALAPWMSEEEVASLIREKGKTSEGDIPLLDTAMDLLGEDLVLKNTNRKSEEEEFAKATMDLFGVSSSLVPTSYLLSSLSPSEQKSLPERAAEDRKWQFGHIIVDEAQELTPMQWRMLKKRSTARSFTIVGDIAQT
;
A
#
# COMPACT_ATOMS: atom_id res chain seq x y z
N MET A 1 -13.52 65.88 -33.76
CA MET A 1 -12.21 65.26 -34.06
C MET A 1 -11.74 64.57 -32.79
N THR A 2 -12.23 63.37 -32.45
CA THR A 2 -11.71 62.04 -32.85
C THR A 2 -10.26 61.78 -32.46
N ASN A 3 -10.05 61.08 -31.35
CA ASN A 3 -9.36 59.77 -31.30
C ASN A 3 -9.61 59.13 -29.91
N LYS A 4 -10.43 58.07 -29.84
CA LYS A 4 -10.04 56.65 -29.66
C LYS A 4 -9.28 56.45 -28.32
N GLY A 5 -9.80 55.79 -27.29
CA GLY A 5 -10.65 54.61 -27.28
C GLY A 5 -9.81 53.35 -27.39
N MET A 6 -9.16 52.94 -26.29
CA MET A 6 -8.71 51.58 -26.01
C MET A 6 -8.96 51.32 -24.53
N GLY A 7 -9.92 50.44 -24.25
CA GLY A 7 -10.29 50.06 -22.90
C GLY A 7 -9.18 49.26 -22.24
N ASN A 8 -8.60 49.79 -21.16
CA ASN A 8 -7.91 48.97 -20.20
C ASN A 8 -8.99 48.25 -19.39
N SER A 9 -9.45 47.09 -19.87
CA SER A 9 -10.21 46.16 -19.04
C SER A 9 -9.37 45.79 -17.83
N ASP A 10 -9.98 45.81 -16.64
CA ASP A 10 -9.33 45.44 -15.38
C ASP A 10 -8.70 44.03 -15.54
N PRO A 11 -7.40 43.84 -15.25
CA PRO A 11 -6.77 42.53 -15.32
C PRO A 11 -7.53 41.45 -14.54
N TYR A 12 -8.19 41.80 -13.44
CA TYR A 12 -9.04 40.89 -12.68
C TYR A 12 -10.28 40.43 -13.47
N GLU A 13 -10.97 41.35 -14.16
CA GLU A 13 -12.14 40.98 -14.98
C GLU A 13 -11.77 40.10 -16.17
N LEU A 14 -10.60 40.36 -16.78
CA LEU A 14 -10.14 39.60 -17.93
C LEU A 14 -9.76 38.17 -17.53
N GLU A 15 -9.08 38.02 -16.40
CA GLU A 15 -8.75 36.71 -15.83
C GLU A 15 -9.99 35.98 -15.31
N GLN A 16 -10.94 36.67 -14.67
CA GLN A 16 -12.19 36.07 -14.24
C GLN A 16 -12.97 35.49 -15.42
N LYS A 17 -13.09 36.21 -16.55
CA LYS A 17 -13.75 35.68 -17.76
C LYS A 17 -13.09 34.41 -18.30
N ARG A 18 -11.76 34.30 -18.18
CA ARG A 18 -11.01 33.10 -18.60
C ARG A 18 -11.24 31.95 -17.63
N VAL A 19 -11.18 32.21 -16.33
CA VAL A 19 -11.49 31.23 -15.28
C VAL A 19 -12.93 30.72 -15.40
N ASP A 20 -13.90 31.60 -15.66
CA ASP A 20 -15.30 31.24 -15.89
C ASP A 20 -15.46 30.33 -17.11
N ARG A 21 -14.73 30.58 -18.21
CA ARG A 21 -14.72 29.69 -19.38
C ARG A 21 -14.19 28.31 -19.04
N ILE A 22 -13.11 28.24 -18.25
CA ILE A 22 -12.51 26.97 -17.80
C ILE A 22 -13.50 26.20 -16.90
N TYR A 23 -14.13 26.87 -15.93
CA TYR A 23 -15.15 26.27 -15.07
C TYR A 23 -16.41 25.86 -15.83
N GLY A 24 -16.83 26.64 -16.83
CA GLY A 24 -17.92 26.29 -17.72
C GLY A 24 -17.64 24.97 -18.45
N ARG A 25 -16.45 24.83 -19.03
CA ARG A 25 -16.01 23.60 -19.68
C ARG A 25 -15.91 22.42 -18.70
N PHE A 26 -15.40 22.67 -17.50
CA PHE A 26 -15.35 21.66 -16.42
C PHE A 26 -16.76 21.15 -16.05
N ASP A 27 -17.73 22.04 -15.90
CA ASP A 27 -19.12 21.68 -15.57
C ASP A 27 -19.80 20.93 -16.71
N GLU A 28 -19.51 21.26 -17.98
CA GLU A 28 -19.98 20.50 -19.14
C GLU A 28 -19.46 19.06 -19.11
N VAL A 29 -18.14 18.88 -18.90
CA VAL A 29 -17.52 17.56 -18.81
C VAL A 29 -18.13 16.77 -17.66
N LYS A 30 -18.29 17.39 -16.50
CA LYS A 30 -18.92 16.76 -15.33
C LYS A 30 -20.38 16.35 -15.60
N LYS A 31 -21.17 17.21 -16.24
CA LYS A 31 -22.56 16.89 -16.65
C LYS A 31 -22.58 15.73 -17.66
N LEU A 32 -21.67 15.72 -18.64
CA LEU A 32 -21.56 14.66 -19.63
C LEU A 32 -21.25 13.31 -18.97
N VAL A 33 -20.27 13.26 -18.07
CA VAL A 33 -19.89 12.02 -17.37
C VAL A 33 -21.04 11.54 -16.47
N LYS A 34 -21.70 12.44 -15.71
CA LYS A 34 -22.89 12.08 -14.91
C LYS A 34 -24.01 11.50 -15.79
N LYS A 35 -24.27 12.12 -16.94
CA LYS A 35 -25.30 11.65 -17.89
C LYS A 35 -24.94 10.25 -18.40
N ARG A 36 -23.69 10.03 -18.81
CA ARG A 36 -23.20 8.72 -19.28
C ARG A 36 -23.32 7.64 -18.20
N LEU A 37 -22.90 7.93 -16.97
CA LEU A 37 -23.08 7.02 -15.84
C LEU A 37 -24.55 6.66 -15.61
N SER A 38 -25.43 7.66 -15.62
CA SER A 38 -26.87 7.41 -15.44
C SER A 38 -27.45 6.56 -16.56
N SER A 39 -27.09 6.83 -17.84
CA SER A 39 -27.55 6.02 -18.97
C SER A 39 -27.05 4.58 -18.90
N THR A 40 -25.77 4.39 -18.55
CA THR A 40 -25.16 3.06 -18.40
C THR A 40 -25.86 2.28 -17.30
N ARG A 41 -26.14 2.89 -16.14
CA ARG A 41 -26.86 2.23 -15.03
C ARG A 41 -28.31 1.87 -15.37
N THR A 42 -28.99 2.67 -16.20
CA THR A 42 -30.38 2.42 -16.61
C THR A 42 -30.52 1.44 -17.78
N GLN A 43 -29.41 1.04 -18.40
CA GLN A 43 -29.40 0.13 -19.54
C GLN A 43 -29.85 -1.27 -19.07
N LYS A 44 -30.91 -1.79 -19.70
CA LYS A 44 -31.40 -3.15 -19.46
C LYS A 44 -30.62 -4.12 -20.33
N ASP A 45 -29.88 -5.00 -19.69
CA ASP A 45 -29.02 -5.98 -20.37
C ASP A 45 -29.74 -7.31 -20.52
N LEU A 46 -29.62 -7.93 -21.70
CA LEU A 46 -30.22 -9.22 -22.02
C LEU A 46 -29.23 -10.39 -21.84
N ASN A 47 -27.91 -10.12 -21.84
CA ASN A 47 -26.84 -11.11 -21.82
C ASN A 47 -25.77 -10.79 -20.76
N LEU A 48 -25.08 -11.82 -20.25
CA LEU A 48 -24.03 -11.69 -19.23
C LEU A 48 -22.87 -10.76 -19.65
N THR A 49 -22.42 -10.85 -20.91
CA THR A 49 -21.36 -9.98 -21.44
C THR A 49 -21.73 -8.50 -21.39
N SER A 50 -22.99 -8.18 -21.68
CA SER A 50 -23.48 -6.80 -21.63
C SER A 50 -23.54 -6.27 -20.21
N MET A 51 -23.82 -7.13 -19.22
CA MET A 51 -23.77 -6.76 -17.80
C MET A 51 -22.34 -6.46 -17.34
N THR A 52 -21.36 -7.30 -17.68
CA THR A 52 -19.95 -7.06 -17.31
C THR A 52 -19.39 -5.81 -17.99
N GLU A 53 -19.72 -5.57 -19.26
CA GLU A 53 -19.37 -4.33 -19.95
C GLU A 53 -20.00 -3.11 -19.26
N ARG A 54 -21.29 -3.17 -18.94
CA ARG A 54 -22.00 -2.09 -18.24
C ARG A 54 -21.34 -1.78 -16.89
N ASP A 55 -21.06 -2.81 -16.10
CA ASP A 55 -20.48 -2.66 -14.77
C ASP A 55 -19.05 -2.07 -14.86
N SER A 56 -18.27 -2.49 -15.87
CA SER A 56 -16.95 -1.91 -16.17
C SER A 56 -17.03 -0.43 -16.56
N PHE A 57 -17.97 -0.07 -17.44
CA PHE A 57 -18.20 1.34 -17.83
C PHE A 57 -18.74 2.18 -16.67
N ALA A 58 -19.60 1.62 -15.82
CA ALA A 58 -20.10 2.29 -14.63
C ALA A 58 -18.97 2.62 -13.66
N ALA A 59 -18.12 1.64 -13.34
CA ALA A 59 -16.93 1.84 -12.52
C ALA A 59 -16.00 2.92 -13.12
N MET A 60 -15.71 2.84 -14.42
CA MET A 60 -14.90 3.84 -15.12
C MET A 60 -15.46 5.27 -15.00
N TYR A 61 -16.79 5.45 -15.14
CA TYR A 61 -17.40 6.77 -15.00
C TYR A 61 -17.47 7.24 -13.55
N GLU A 62 -17.63 6.33 -12.58
CA GLU A 62 -17.56 6.64 -11.15
C GLU A 62 -16.18 7.13 -10.75
N ASP A 63 -15.12 6.43 -11.16
CA ASP A 63 -13.73 6.86 -10.98
C ASP A 63 -13.51 8.24 -11.59
N ARG A 64 -13.97 8.43 -12.85
CA ARG A 64 -13.84 9.73 -13.51
C ARG A 64 -14.59 10.85 -12.80
N LEU A 65 -15.74 10.57 -12.18
CA LEU A 65 -16.46 11.56 -11.38
C LEU A 65 -15.73 11.87 -10.08
N SER A 66 -15.14 10.88 -9.43
CA SER A 66 -14.30 11.08 -8.25
C SER A 66 -13.12 12.00 -8.56
N LEU A 67 -12.45 11.78 -9.70
CA LEU A 67 -11.40 12.68 -10.21
C LEU A 67 -11.90 14.11 -10.45
N LEU A 68 -13.12 14.27 -10.99
CA LEU A 68 -13.67 15.59 -11.26
C LEU A 68 -14.05 16.33 -9.97
N ARG A 69 -14.46 15.65 -8.90
CA ARG A 69 -14.74 16.30 -7.60
C ARG A 69 -13.51 17.03 -7.06
N ALA A 70 -12.33 16.49 -7.31
CA ALA A 70 -11.05 17.09 -6.93
C ALA A 70 -10.81 18.49 -7.51
N GLY A 71 -11.31 18.73 -8.73
CA GLY A 71 -11.20 20.00 -9.45
C GLY A 71 -12.24 21.05 -9.10
N GLU A 72 -13.14 20.79 -8.15
CA GLU A 72 -14.13 21.80 -7.74
C GLU A 72 -13.48 22.98 -7.00
N TYR A 73 -12.38 22.72 -6.30
CA TYR A 73 -11.65 23.71 -5.52
C TYR A 73 -10.31 24.04 -6.18
N ARG A 74 -10.04 25.35 -6.35
CA ARG A 74 -8.76 25.88 -6.89
C ARG A 74 -8.33 25.17 -8.19
N LEU A 75 -9.24 25.07 -9.16
CA LEU A 75 -9.01 24.38 -10.43
C LEU A 75 -7.83 24.98 -11.20
N VAL A 76 -7.79 26.31 -11.24
CA VAL A 76 -6.79 27.13 -11.92
C VAL A 76 -6.02 27.90 -10.85
N PHE A 77 -4.70 27.87 -10.94
CA PHE A 77 -3.83 28.60 -10.01
C PHE A 77 -2.66 29.31 -10.70
N GLY A 78 -2.45 29.08 -12.00
CA GLY A 78 -1.30 29.63 -12.70
C GLY A 78 -1.56 29.90 -14.17
N LYS A 79 -0.78 30.81 -14.73
CA LYS A 79 -0.72 31.13 -16.15
C LYS A 79 0.72 31.39 -16.58
N LEU A 80 1.11 30.83 -17.72
CA LEU A 80 2.38 31.11 -18.39
C LEU A 80 2.12 31.83 -19.71
N ALA A 81 2.73 32.99 -19.91
CA ALA A 81 2.84 33.62 -21.21
C ALA A 81 4.19 33.23 -21.82
N MET A 82 4.18 32.64 -23.02
CA MET A 82 5.40 32.19 -23.70
C MET A 82 6.02 33.31 -24.55
N LYS A 83 7.35 33.28 -24.77
CA LYS A 83 8.05 34.25 -25.63
C LYS A 83 7.60 34.22 -27.08
N GLU A 84 7.36 33.02 -27.61
CA GLU A 84 6.89 32.80 -28.99
C GLU A 84 5.41 33.15 -29.19
N GLY A 85 4.75 33.66 -28.15
CA GLY A 85 3.32 33.90 -28.12
C GLY A 85 2.52 32.70 -27.61
N GLY A 86 1.31 32.98 -27.16
CA GLY A 86 0.41 32.00 -26.55
C GLY A 86 0.44 32.01 -25.03
N GLU A 87 -0.72 31.73 -24.45
CA GLU A 87 -0.94 31.64 -23.02
C GLU A 87 -1.27 30.19 -22.66
N ARG A 88 -0.68 29.69 -21.57
CA ARG A 88 -0.95 28.36 -21.05
C ARG A 88 -1.44 28.49 -19.62
N TYR A 89 -2.68 28.08 -19.38
CA TYR A 89 -3.23 28.02 -18.02
C TYR A 89 -2.82 26.70 -17.38
N ILE A 90 -2.51 26.76 -16.09
CA ILE A 90 -2.06 25.62 -15.29
C ILE A 90 -3.03 25.41 -14.15
N GLY A 91 -3.38 24.15 -13.96
CA GLY A 91 -4.37 23.75 -12.99
C GLY A 91 -4.16 22.34 -12.48
N ARG A 92 -5.07 21.95 -11.59
CA ARG A 92 -5.05 20.62 -10.94
C ARG A 92 -5.34 19.48 -11.90
N MET A 93 -6.01 19.76 -13.01
CA MET A 93 -6.36 18.77 -14.02
C MET A 93 -6.27 19.35 -15.43
N GLY A 94 -6.06 18.47 -16.40
CA GLY A 94 -6.10 18.83 -17.81
C GLY A 94 -7.53 18.96 -18.34
N LEU A 95 -7.82 20.05 -19.04
CA LEU A 95 -9.07 20.25 -19.78
C LEU A 95 -8.78 20.56 -21.24
N LEU A 96 -9.49 19.88 -22.13
CA LEU A 96 -9.39 20.05 -23.57
C LEU A 96 -10.63 20.76 -24.12
N GLU A 97 -10.41 21.65 -25.07
CA GLU A 97 -11.43 22.29 -25.89
C GLU A 97 -11.14 21.95 -27.36
N GLY A 98 -11.94 21.05 -27.93
CA GLY A 98 -11.61 20.43 -29.22
C GLY A 98 -10.32 19.59 -29.11
N GLN A 99 -9.27 20.02 -29.82
CA GLN A 99 -7.93 19.40 -29.78
C GLN A 99 -6.91 20.25 -29.00
N GLU A 100 -7.27 21.45 -28.56
CA GLU A 100 -6.36 22.36 -27.87
C GLU A 100 -6.49 22.25 -26.34
N PRO A 101 -5.38 22.33 -25.60
CA PRO A 101 -5.41 22.35 -24.14
C PRO A 101 -5.91 23.71 -23.64
N LEU A 102 -7.10 23.71 -23.06
CA LEU A 102 -7.65 24.88 -22.38
C LEU A 102 -7.00 25.07 -20.99
N LEU A 103 -6.71 23.96 -20.30
CA LEU A 103 -6.03 23.93 -19.01
C LEU A 103 -5.02 22.78 -19.02
N LEU A 104 -3.77 23.07 -18.64
CA LEU A 104 -2.74 22.05 -18.47
C LEU A 104 -2.75 21.51 -17.05
N ASP A 105 -2.62 20.19 -16.94
CA ASP A 105 -2.39 19.53 -15.66
C ASP A 105 -0.96 19.84 -15.18
N TRP A 106 -0.82 20.24 -13.92
CA TRP A 106 0.46 20.55 -13.30
C TRP A 106 1.48 19.40 -13.37
N ARG A 107 1.00 18.15 -13.45
CA ARG A 107 1.85 16.95 -13.54
C ARG A 107 2.50 16.77 -14.91
N THR A 108 2.04 17.49 -15.93
CA THR A 108 2.61 17.41 -17.28
C THR A 108 4.02 18.00 -17.34
N LYS A 109 4.84 17.53 -18.28
CA LYS A 109 6.14 18.15 -18.58
C LYS A 109 5.99 19.59 -19.08
N ALA A 110 4.93 19.87 -19.84
CA ALA A 110 4.65 21.22 -20.34
C ALA A 110 4.38 22.24 -19.22
N ALA A 111 3.98 21.78 -18.03
CA ALA A 111 3.77 22.61 -16.85
C ALA A 111 5.02 22.75 -15.97
N SER A 112 6.13 22.04 -16.24
CA SER A 112 7.32 22.11 -15.36
C SER A 112 7.94 23.51 -15.34
N ALA A 113 7.88 24.23 -16.45
CA ALA A 113 8.33 25.61 -16.56
C ALA A 113 7.62 26.56 -15.57
N PHE A 114 6.45 26.23 -15.04
CA PHE A 114 5.81 27.05 -14.00
C PHE A 114 6.55 27.01 -12.67
N TYR A 115 7.19 25.89 -12.35
CA TYR A 115 7.91 25.72 -11.09
C TYR A 115 9.42 25.87 -11.26
N GLU A 116 9.97 25.43 -12.39
CA GLU A 116 11.40 25.37 -12.64
C GLU A 116 11.96 26.64 -13.27
N ALA A 117 11.16 27.38 -14.05
CA ALA A 117 11.67 28.53 -14.78
C ALA A 117 12.15 29.64 -13.82
N THR A 118 13.29 30.22 -14.19
CA THR A 118 13.96 31.31 -13.49
C THR A 118 14.38 32.38 -14.50
N PHE A 119 14.86 33.52 -14.02
CA PHE A 119 15.43 34.57 -14.86
C PHE A 119 16.59 34.09 -15.73
N LEU A 120 17.47 33.26 -15.16
CA LEU A 120 18.65 32.73 -15.84
C LEU A 120 18.31 31.63 -16.85
N ASP A 121 17.33 30.79 -16.50
CA ASP A 121 16.77 29.75 -17.37
C ASP A 121 15.24 29.84 -17.37
N ASN A 122 14.73 30.67 -18.28
CA ASN A 122 13.29 30.97 -18.36
C ASN A 122 12.49 29.87 -19.08
N MET A 123 13.15 28.86 -19.66
CA MET A 123 12.48 27.75 -20.37
C MET A 123 11.46 28.22 -21.43
N GLY A 124 11.71 29.39 -22.06
CA GLY A 124 10.82 29.99 -23.06
C GLY A 124 9.60 30.74 -22.50
N VAL A 125 9.51 30.87 -21.17
CA VAL A 125 8.48 31.66 -20.48
C VAL A 125 8.87 33.12 -20.47
N ARG A 126 7.89 33.99 -20.77
CA ARG A 126 8.01 35.44 -20.66
C ARG A 126 7.50 35.95 -19.32
N LEU A 127 6.30 35.52 -18.94
CA LEU A 127 5.63 35.96 -17.71
C LEU A 127 4.94 34.77 -17.05
N ARG A 128 5.13 34.64 -15.75
CA ARG A 128 4.46 33.69 -14.87
C ARG A 128 3.47 34.48 -14.01
N ARG A 129 2.20 34.09 -14.04
CA ARG A 129 1.14 34.69 -13.22
C ARG A 129 0.61 33.65 -12.24
N HIS A 130 0.61 33.97 -10.95
CA HIS A 130 -0.08 33.21 -9.92
C HIS A 130 -1.50 33.76 -9.75
N ILE A 131 -2.47 32.86 -9.74
CA ILE A 131 -3.90 33.18 -9.66
C ILE A 131 -4.44 32.56 -8.37
N THR A 132 -4.81 33.39 -7.41
CA THR A 132 -5.47 32.91 -6.20
C THR A 132 -6.97 32.95 -6.40
N THR A 133 -7.61 31.78 -6.29
CA THR A 133 -9.06 31.65 -6.39
C THR A 133 -9.68 31.28 -5.04
N GLN A 134 -10.79 31.93 -4.69
CA GLN A 134 -11.67 31.52 -3.61
C GLN A 134 -12.95 30.98 -4.24
N ASN A 135 -13.20 29.68 -4.07
CA ASN A 135 -14.21 28.94 -4.83
C ASN A 135 -13.95 29.02 -6.36
N ARG A 136 -14.65 29.92 -7.05
CA ARG A 136 -14.54 30.14 -8.50
C ARG A 136 -14.21 31.60 -8.86
N GLU A 137 -13.99 32.44 -7.85
CA GLU A 137 -13.69 33.86 -8.04
C GLU A 137 -12.20 34.12 -7.86
N VAL A 138 -11.63 34.93 -8.75
CA VAL A 138 -10.23 35.38 -8.73
C VAL A 138 -10.11 36.50 -7.70
N VAL A 139 -9.37 36.24 -6.62
CA VAL A 139 -9.21 37.17 -5.50
C VAL A 139 -7.87 37.88 -5.54
N LYS A 140 -6.82 37.24 -6.07
CA LYS A 140 -5.47 37.81 -6.15
C LYS A 140 -4.77 37.38 -7.43
N LEU A 141 -4.05 38.31 -8.04
CA LEU A 141 -3.16 38.09 -9.17
C LEU A 141 -1.76 38.58 -8.82
N GLU A 142 -0.75 37.77 -9.11
CA GLU A 142 0.66 38.14 -8.94
C GLU A 142 1.43 37.79 -10.20
N ASP A 143 2.14 38.76 -10.77
CA ASP A 143 2.90 38.61 -12.00
C ASP A 143 4.40 38.60 -11.71
N GLU A 144 5.10 37.65 -12.31
CA GLU A 144 6.54 37.52 -12.30
C GLU A 144 7.03 37.49 -13.74
N LEU A 145 7.74 38.55 -14.14
CA LEU A 145 8.32 38.67 -15.46
C LEU A 145 9.63 37.88 -15.48
N LEU A 146 9.82 36.94 -16.41
CA LEU A 146 11.02 36.08 -16.49
C LEU A 146 11.91 36.39 -17.71
N ASP A 147 11.45 37.28 -18.59
CA ASP A 147 12.14 37.75 -19.79
C ASP A 147 12.69 39.16 -19.57
N LEU A 148 13.65 39.25 -18.66
CA LEU A 148 14.39 40.48 -18.37
C LEU A 148 15.81 40.36 -18.93
N THR A 149 16.33 41.45 -19.48
CA THR A 149 17.78 41.53 -19.73
C THR A 149 18.55 41.66 -18.40
N PRO A 150 19.84 41.28 -18.34
CA PRO A 150 20.64 41.42 -17.12
C PRO A 150 20.64 42.84 -16.54
N ALA A 151 20.64 43.86 -17.42
CA ALA A 151 20.60 45.27 -17.02
C ALA A 151 19.24 45.73 -16.48
N GLU A 152 18.14 45.12 -16.93
CA GLU A 152 16.79 45.38 -16.40
C GLU A 152 16.55 44.63 -15.09
N SER A 153 17.16 43.45 -14.92
CA SER A 153 17.07 42.67 -13.68
C SER A 153 17.72 43.37 -12.48
N GLU A 154 18.85 44.07 -12.67
CA GLU A 154 19.49 44.83 -11.58
C GLU A 154 18.61 45.99 -11.09
N LYS A 155 17.89 46.66 -12.00
CA LYS A 155 16.94 47.72 -11.66
C LYS A 155 15.70 47.21 -10.94
N GLU A 156 15.09 46.12 -11.42
CA GLU A 156 13.89 45.56 -10.77
C GLU A 156 14.21 44.89 -9.41
N LEU A 157 15.47 44.48 -9.18
CA LEU A 157 15.95 44.00 -7.87
C LEU A 157 16.03 45.14 -6.85
N GLU A 158 16.44 46.33 -7.28
CA GLU A 158 16.44 47.54 -6.44
C GLU A 158 15.02 48.05 -6.15
N GLU A 159 14.06 47.82 -7.05
CA GLU A 159 12.65 48.23 -6.91
C GLU A 159 11.77 47.20 -6.16
N GLY A 160 12.30 46.03 -5.79
CA GLY A 160 11.62 45.03 -4.96
C GLY A 160 10.48 44.26 -5.64
N LEU A 161 10.29 44.43 -6.95
CA LEU A 161 9.24 43.79 -7.77
C LEU A 161 9.56 42.35 -8.19
N LEU A 162 10.79 41.87 -7.92
CA LEU A 162 11.25 40.53 -8.27
C LEU A 162 10.79 39.40 -7.31
N SER A 163 10.03 39.73 -6.26
CA SER A 163 9.65 38.73 -5.26
C SER A 163 8.38 37.97 -5.69
N GLY A 164 8.56 36.88 -6.44
CA GLY A 164 7.57 35.82 -6.64
C GLY A 164 7.26 35.02 -5.35
N GLU A 165 7.66 35.50 -4.18
CA GLU A 165 7.38 34.90 -2.87
C GLU A 165 6.00 35.30 -2.32
N GLY A 166 5.25 36.18 -3.01
CA GLY A 166 3.93 36.66 -2.59
C GLY A 166 2.90 35.55 -2.36
N ALA A 167 2.86 34.53 -3.22
CA ALA A 167 1.97 33.37 -3.08
C ALA A 167 2.36 32.49 -1.89
N LEU A 168 3.67 32.37 -1.60
CA LEU A 168 4.17 31.66 -0.44
C LEU A 168 3.86 32.43 0.85
N LEU A 169 4.08 33.74 0.86
CA LEU A 169 3.76 34.63 1.99
C LEU A 169 2.25 34.67 2.26
N ALA A 170 1.42 34.77 1.23
CA ALA A 170 -0.04 34.71 1.36
C ALA A 170 -0.52 33.35 1.88
N SER A 171 0.11 32.26 1.46
CA SER A 171 -0.16 30.92 2.01
C SER A 171 0.33 30.74 3.45
N LEU A 172 1.38 31.48 3.87
CA LEU A 172 1.85 31.50 5.26
C LEU A 172 0.92 32.31 6.17
N GLU A 173 0.26 33.33 5.63
CA GLU A 173 -0.74 34.16 6.31
C GLU A 173 -2.13 33.49 6.40
N GLU A 174 -2.47 32.59 5.47
CA GLU A 174 -3.64 31.71 5.61
C GLU A 174 -3.51 30.87 6.90
N GLY A 175 -4.36 31.17 7.90
CA GLY A 175 -4.30 30.51 9.20
C GLY A 175 -4.32 28.98 9.09
N ARG A 176 -3.43 28.31 9.83
CA ARG A 176 -3.34 26.84 9.86
C ARG A 176 -4.64 26.25 10.40
N THR A 177 -5.50 25.74 9.52
CA THR A 177 -6.83 25.20 9.84
C THR A 177 -6.80 23.81 10.49
N GLY A 178 -5.62 23.30 10.87
CA GLY A 178 -5.45 21.94 11.37
C GLY A 178 -5.56 20.85 10.29
N LYS A 179 -5.67 21.23 9.01
CA LYS A 179 -5.58 20.36 7.81
C LYS A 179 -4.41 20.77 6.92
N MET A 180 -3.92 19.88 6.05
CA MET A 180 -2.81 20.22 5.13
C MET A 180 -3.36 21.14 4.07
N GLY A 181 -2.77 22.33 3.95
CA GLY A 181 -3.01 23.18 2.79
C GLY A 181 -2.47 22.51 1.55
N ASP A 182 -3.20 22.62 0.43
CA ASP A 182 -2.66 22.24 -0.87
C ASP A 182 -1.50 23.18 -1.22
N ILE A 183 -0.32 22.60 -1.44
CA ILE A 183 0.89 23.36 -1.76
C ILE A 183 1.11 23.51 -3.25
N VAL A 184 0.27 22.94 -4.14
CA VAL A 184 0.53 22.92 -5.60
C VAL A 184 0.85 24.31 -6.14
N SER A 185 0.11 25.34 -5.73
CA SER A 185 0.34 26.71 -6.19
C SER A 185 1.61 27.38 -5.62
N THR A 186 2.22 26.78 -4.59
CA THR A 186 3.37 27.32 -3.84
C THR A 186 4.58 26.39 -3.86
N ILE A 187 4.55 25.31 -4.67
CA ILE A 187 5.68 24.37 -4.80
C ILE A 187 6.92 25.16 -5.23
N GLN A 188 7.97 25.05 -4.43
CA GLN A 188 9.26 25.67 -4.73
C GLN A 188 10.04 24.85 -5.76
N ARG A 189 10.97 25.47 -6.48
CA ARG A 189 11.79 24.80 -7.51
C ARG A 189 12.50 23.54 -6.98
N GLU A 190 13.12 23.64 -5.80
CA GLU A 190 13.83 22.52 -5.17
C GLU A 190 12.88 21.38 -4.82
N GLN A 191 11.63 21.70 -4.46
CA GLN A 191 10.57 20.73 -4.18
C GLN A 191 10.04 20.07 -5.47
N ASP A 192 9.82 20.85 -6.54
CA ASP A 192 9.38 20.33 -7.85
C ASP A 192 10.42 19.36 -8.43
N LYS A 193 11.72 19.69 -8.30
CA LYS A 193 12.80 18.79 -8.70
C LYS A 193 12.71 17.43 -8.00
N ILE A 194 12.40 17.42 -6.70
CA ILE A 194 12.20 16.17 -5.93
C ILE A 194 10.95 15.43 -6.41
N ILE A 195 9.84 16.15 -6.62
CA ILE A 195 8.57 15.59 -7.10
C ILE A 195 8.76 14.88 -8.45
N ARG A 196 9.50 15.49 -9.36
CA ARG A 196 9.70 15.00 -10.73
C ARG A 196 10.83 13.99 -10.91
N MET A 197 11.57 13.61 -9.86
CA MET A 197 12.64 12.60 -10.00
C MET A 197 12.07 11.26 -10.52
N PRO A 198 12.83 10.49 -11.32
CA PRO A 198 12.34 9.24 -11.90
C PRO A 198 11.85 8.21 -10.87
N LEU A 199 10.93 7.35 -11.28
CA LEU A 199 10.37 6.29 -10.44
C LEU A 199 11.44 5.33 -9.92
N GLU A 200 12.44 4.97 -10.72
CA GLU A 200 13.45 3.96 -10.37
C GLU A 200 14.44 4.43 -9.29
N SER A 201 14.37 5.70 -8.87
CA SER A 201 15.26 6.28 -7.85
C SER A 201 14.72 6.06 -6.43
N THR A 202 15.59 5.66 -5.51
CA THR A 202 15.36 5.83 -4.06
C THR A 202 15.75 7.26 -3.70
N VAL A 203 14.80 8.04 -3.21
CA VAL A 203 14.99 9.45 -2.86
C VAL A 203 14.88 9.61 -1.35
N VAL A 204 15.85 10.29 -0.73
CA VAL A 204 15.80 10.69 0.67
C VAL A 204 15.60 12.19 0.74
N VAL A 205 14.52 12.63 1.39
CA VAL A 205 14.14 14.03 1.56
C VAL A 205 14.32 14.39 3.02
N GLN A 206 15.42 15.10 3.30
CA GLN A 206 15.74 15.62 4.63
C GLN A 206 15.49 17.13 4.68
N GLY A 207 14.89 17.61 5.76
CA GLY A 207 14.68 19.04 5.99
C GLY A 207 14.10 19.31 7.38
N ALA A 208 14.09 20.57 7.79
CA ALA A 208 13.61 21.01 9.11
C ALA A 208 12.07 20.86 9.27
N PRO A 209 11.52 20.94 10.49
CA PRO A 209 10.06 21.00 10.68
C PRO A 209 9.46 22.18 9.90
N GLY A 210 8.28 21.98 9.30
CA GLY A 210 7.56 23.04 8.60
C GLY A 210 8.01 23.35 7.17
N THR A 211 9.02 22.66 6.62
CA THR A 211 9.48 22.86 5.22
C THR A 211 8.61 22.16 4.17
N GLY A 212 7.47 21.58 4.56
CA GLY A 212 6.52 20.94 3.64
C GLY A 212 6.91 19.55 3.15
N LYS A 213 7.85 18.85 3.80
CA LYS A 213 8.39 17.56 3.32
C LYS A 213 7.32 16.50 3.02
N SER A 214 6.37 16.31 3.93
CA SER A 214 5.27 15.35 3.77
C SER A 214 4.41 15.71 2.56
N ALA A 215 4.14 17.01 2.35
CA ALA A 215 3.41 17.47 1.18
C ALA A 215 4.18 17.19 -0.12
N VAL A 216 5.50 17.46 -0.15
CA VAL A 216 6.38 17.09 -1.28
C VAL A 216 6.31 15.59 -1.58
N ALA A 217 6.29 14.74 -0.56
CA ALA A 217 6.13 13.29 -0.71
C ALA A 217 4.81 12.92 -1.37
N LEU A 218 3.70 13.52 -0.93
CA LEU A 218 2.36 13.27 -1.47
C LEU A 218 2.23 13.75 -2.92
N HIS A 219 2.73 14.94 -3.23
CA HIS A 219 2.74 15.44 -4.60
C HIS A 219 3.64 14.60 -5.51
N ARG A 220 4.76 14.06 -4.98
CA ARG A 220 5.57 13.07 -5.68
C ARG A 220 4.77 11.80 -5.99
N ALA A 221 3.98 11.29 -5.04
CA ALA A 221 3.10 10.14 -5.27
C ALA A 221 2.16 10.38 -6.46
N ALA A 222 1.48 11.54 -6.46
CA ALA A 222 0.55 11.93 -7.52
C ALA A 222 1.25 12.13 -8.87
N TYR A 223 2.44 12.74 -8.88
CA TYR A 223 3.23 12.87 -10.09
C TYR A 223 3.63 11.50 -10.66
N LEU A 224 4.07 10.57 -9.81
CA LEU A 224 4.49 9.24 -10.22
C LEU A 224 3.32 8.42 -10.77
N LEU A 225 2.15 8.45 -10.13
CA LEU A 225 0.94 7.78 -10.59
C LEU A 225 0.45 8.32 -11.94
N TYR A 226 0.57 9.62 -12.16
CA TYR A 226 0.25 10.24 -13.44
C TYR A 226 1.25 9.88 -14.53
N THR A 227 2.55 10.06 -14.27
CA THR A 227 3.61 9.94 -15.28
C THR A 227 3.92 8.48 -15.61
N TYR A 228 3.83 7.59 -14.61
CA TYR A 228 4.16 6.16 -14.72
C TYR A 228 2.92 5.29 -14.53
N ARG A 229 1.74 5.78 -14.94
CA ARG A 229 0.46 5.09 -14.78
C ARG A 229 0.50 3.64 -15.28
N GLU A 230 1.10 3.39 -16.44
CA GLU A 230 1.21 2.04 -17.01
C GLU A 230 1.98 1.06 -16.10
N LYS A 231 2.99 1.55 -15.37
CA LYS A 231 3.79 0.73 -14.44
C LYS A 231 3.10 0.56 -13.08
N LEU A 232 2.37 1.58 -12.62
CA LEU A 232 1.82 1.63 -11.27
C LEU A 232 0.36 1.17 -11.17
N GLN A 233 -0.39 1.13 -12.28
CA GLN A 233 -1.82 0.81 -12.30
C GLN A 233 -2.17 -0.53 -11.63
N ASN A 234 -1.26 -1.52 -11.64
CA ASN A 234 -1.50 -2.83 -11.04
C ASN A 234 -0.80 -3.05 -9.70
N SER A 235 0.16 -2.20 -9.35
CA SER A 235 0.99 -2.37 -8.15
C SER A 235 0.66 -1.35 -7.06
N GLY A 236 0.14 -0.18 -7.43
CA GLY A 236 -0.22 0.92 -6.53
C GLY A 236 0.98 1.54 -5.84
N VAL A 237 0.69 2.54 -5.00
CA VAL A 237 1.67 3.22 -4.15
C VAL A 237 1.29 3.01 -2.69
N LEU A 238 2.26 2.62 -1.86
CA LEU A 238 2.08 2.53 -0.40
C LEU A 238 2.63 3.78 0.27
N ILE A 239 1.86 4.40 1.15
CA ILE A 239 2.30 5.50 2.00
C ILE A 239 2.26 5.04 3.46
N ILE A 240 3.42 5.11 4.12
CA ILE A 240 3.58 4.85 5.54
C ILE A 240 3.58 6.16 6.29
N GLY A 241 2.57 6.35 7.12
CA GLY A 241 2.45 7.51 8.00
C GLY A 241 2.87 7.21 9.45
N PRO A 242 3.27 8.24 10.22
CA PRO A 242 3.68 8.10 11.62
C PRO A 242 2.53 7.76 12.57
N SER A 243 1.29 8.13 12.23
CA SER A 243 0.15 7.93 13.13
C SER A 243 -1.17 7.83 12.37
N GLN A 244 -2.21 7.32 13.03
CA GLN A 244 -3.57 7.28 12.46
C GLN A 244 -4.15 8.67 12.23
N ALA A 245 -3.79 9.65 13.07
CA ALA A 245 -4.18 11.03 12.87
C ALA A 245 -3.62 11.59 11.55
N PHE A 246 -2.39 11.20 11.20
CA PHE A 246 -1.78 11.55 9.91
C PHE A 246 -2.47 10.87 8.73
N VAL A 247 -2.86 9.60 8.86
CA VAL A 247 -3.63 8.90 7.80
C VAL A 247 -4.92 9.67 7.50
N HIS A 248 -5.71 9.98 8.53
CA HIS A 248 -6.94 10.76 8.39
C HIS A 248 -6.71 12.19 7.86
N TYR A 249 -5.57 12.78 8.18
CA TYR A 249 -5.20 14.12 7.73
C TYR A 249 -4.90 14.17 6.22
N ILE A 250 -4.44 13.06 5.64
CA ILE A 250 -4.08 12.96 4.21
C ILE A 250 -5.22 12.42 3.35
N ASP A 251 -6.18 11.71 3.95
CA ASP A 251 -7.39 11.23 3.29
C ASP A 251 -8.16 12.36 2.57
N ASP A 252 -8.00 13.62 2.97
CA ASP A 252 -8.62 14.77 2.28
C ASP A 252 -7.75 15.34 1.13
N VAL A 253 -6.44 15.09 1.11
CA VAL A 253 -5.48 15.73 0.19
C VAL A 253 -5.30 14.91 -1.09
N LEU A 254 -5.19 13.59 -0.96
CA LEU A 254 -4.96 12.70 -2.11
C LEU A 254 -6.18 12.54 -3.03
N PRO A 255 -7.43 12.47 -2.53
CA PRO A 255 -8.60 12.55 -3.39
C PRO A 255 -8.68 13.88 -4.13
N CYS A 256 -8.23 14.98 -3.51
CA CYS A 256 -8.08 16.28 -4.19
C CYS A 256 -6.97 16.30 -5.26
N LEU A 257 -6.09 15.29 -5.31
CA LEU A 257 -5.10 15.07 -6.36
C LEU A 257 -5.59 14.10 -7.45
N GLY A 258 -6.75 13.47 -7.24
CA GLY A 258 -7.37 12.57 -8.19
C GLY A 258 -6.59 11.26 -8.35
N GLU A 259 -6.17 10.65 -7.23
CA GLU A 259 -5.48 9.37 -7.25
C GLU A 259 -6.25 8.35 -6.40
N THR A 260 -6.57 7.19 -6.99
CA THR A 260 -7.33 6.11 -6.33
C THR A 260 -6.45 4.90 -5.97
N ASP A 261 -5.26 4.80 -6.57
CA ASP A 261 -4.39 3.62 -6.44
C ASP A 261 -3.32 3.78 -5.34
N ILE A 262 -3.70 4.45 -4.25
CA ILE A 262 -2.83 4.70 -3.09
C ILE A 262 -3.37 3.93 -1.88
N LEU A 263 -2.50 3.17 -1.23
CA LEU A 263 -2.76 2.58 0.07
C LEU A 263 -2.00 3.36 1.14
N ILE A 264 -2.71 3.92 2.12
CA ILE A 264 -2.11 4.62 3.25
C ILE A 264 -2.24 3.73 4.49
N ARG A 265 -1.14 3.52 5.22
CA ARG A 265 -1.10 2.70 6.44
C ARG A 265 -0.14 3.29 7.45
N THR A 266 -0.30 2.90 8.71
CA THR A 266 0.76 3.01 9.71
C THR A 266 1.53 1.68 9.78
N MET A 267 2.72 1.70 10.38
CA MET A 267 3.48 0.47 10.63
C MET A 267 2.69 -0.55 11.45
N SER A 268 1.83 -0.05 12.36
CA SER A 268 0.90 -0.83 13.17
C SER A 268 -0.13 -1.67 12.39
N GLU A 269 -0.38 -1.34 11.12
CA GLU A 269 -1.43 -1.96 10.30
C GLU A 269 -0.90 -2.79 9.12
N MET A 270 0.42 -2.97 9.04
CA MET A 270 1.06 -3.62 7.90
C MET A 270 0.73 -5.12 7.74
N LEU A 271 0.20 -5.77 8.77
CA LEU A 271 -0.22 -7.17 8.72
C LEU A 271 -1.75 -7.29 8.80
N PRO A 272 -2.40 -7.89 7.79
CA PRO A 272 -3.85 -8.04 7.78
C PRO A 272 -4.32 -8.92 8.94
N GLY A 273 -5.36 -8.48 9.65
CA GLY A 273 -5.98 -9.24 10.75
C GLY A 273 -5.17 -9.30 12.06
N VAL A 274 -4.06 -8.57 12.16
CA VAL A 274 -3.30 -8.39 13.41
C VAL A 274 -3.70 -7.05 14.03
N LYS A 275 -4.08 -7.06 15.32
CA LYS A 275 -4.42 -5.84 16.06
C LYS A 275 -3.35 -5.57 17.12
N VAL A 276 -2.80 -4.37 17.10
CA VAL A 276 -1.90 -3.88 18.14
C VAL A 276 -2.72 -3.52 19.38
N ASN A 277 -2.40 -4.11 20.52
CA ASN A 277 -3.11 -3.92 21.79
C ASN A 277 -2.16 -3.72 22.98
N TYR A 278 -0.87 -3.55 22.70
CA TYR A 278 0.18 -3.40 23.70
C TYR A 278 1.21 -2.37 23.23
N SER A 279 1.75 -1.59 24.15
CA SER A 279 2.80 -0.61 23.87
C SER A 279 4.12 -1.11 24.46
N ASP A 280 5.19 -1.04 23.67
CA ASP A 280 6.52 -1.46 24.09
C ASP A 280 7.21 -0.33 24.87
N SER A 281 8.11 -0.72 25.80
CA SER A 281 9.10 0.22 26.32
C SER A 281 10.10 0.63 25.23
N PRO A 282 10.77 1.80 25.34
CA PRO A 282 11.77 2.21 24.36
C PRO A 282 12.90 1.18 24.17
N LEU A 283 13.34 0.53 25.26
CA LEU A 283 14.32 -0.55 25.20
C LEU A 283 13.79 -1.77 24.45
N ALA A 284 12.55 -2.19 24.72
CA ALA A 284 11.93 -3.32 24.02
C ALA A 284 11.77 -3.04 22.52
N SER A 285 11.33 -1.83 22.15
CA SER A 285 11.20 -1.41 20.75
C SER A 285 12.56 -1.46 20.03
N LYS A 286 13.62 -0.93 20.66
CA LYS A 286 14.99 -0.96 20.12
C LYS A 286 15.49 -2.38 19.88
N VAL A 287 15.30 -3.28 20.85
CA VAL A 287 15.77 -4.68 20.73
C VAL A 287 14.98 -5.45 19.68
N LYS A 288 13.64 -5.27 19.63
CA LYS A 288 12.79 -5.89 18.60
C LYS A 288 13.11 -5.37 17.20
N GLY A 289 13.50 -4.10 17.10
CA GLY A 289 13.90 -3.43 15.88
C GLY A 289 15.21 -3.92 15.26
N ASP A 290 16.03 -4.66 16.01
CA ASP A 290 17.35 -5.13 15.58
C ASP A 290 17.27 -6.33 14.62
N LEU A 291 18.05 -6.31 13.53
CA LEU A 291 18.15 -7.40 12.56
C LEU A 291 18.65 -8.72 13.16
N ARG A 292 19.36 -8.68 14.29
CA ARG A 292 19.78 -9.88 15.02
C ARG A 292 18.59 -10.75 15.46
N MET A 293 17.41 -10.15 15.64
CA MET A 293 16.18 -10.89 15.95
C MET A 293 15.79 -11.91 14.87
N VAL A 294 16.17 -11.71 13.61
CA VAL A 294 15.92 -12.70 12.54
C VAL A 294 16.60 -14.04 12.86
N HIS A 295 17.81 -14.00 13.43
CA HIS A 295 18.52 -15.22 13.84
C HIS A 295 17.84 -15.87 15.04
N VAL A 296 17.38 -15.08 16.00
CA VAL A 296 16.61 -15.55 17.16
C VAL A 296 15.36 -16.29 16.72
N LEU A 297 14.59 -15.72 15.78
CA LEU A 297 13.39 -16.36 15.22
C LEU A 297 13.72 -17.65 14.48
N LYS A 298 14.76 -17.65 13.63
CA LYS A 298 15.21 -18.86 12.91
C LYS A 298 15.61 -19.98 13.88
N SER A 299 16.39 -19.66 14.91
CA SER A 299 16.80 -20.61 15.94
C SER A 299 15.62 -21.09 16.80
N ALA A 300 14.66 -20.22 17.11
CA ALA A 300 13.45 -20.59 17.85
C ALA A 300 12.59 -21.60 17.06
N ILE A 301 12.41 -21.37 15.76
CA ILE A 301 11.69 -22.28 14.86
C ILE A 301 12.44 -23.62 14.76
N GLN A 302 13.77 -23.60 14.61
CA GLN A 302 14.57 -24.83 14.55
C GLN A 302 14.47 -25.66 15.84
N ARG A 303 14.36 -25.04 17.03
CA ARG A 303 14.15 -25.76 18.31
C ARG A 303 12.79 -26.46 18.40
N CYS A 304 11.83 -26.11 17.56
CA CYS A 304 10.54 -26.79 17.48
C CYS A 304 10.61 -28.14 16.74
N ILE A 305 11.71 -28.37 16.01
CA ILE A 305 12.05 -29.68 15.43
C ILE A 305 12.97 -30.40 16.41
N ARG A 306 12.49 -31.51 16.98
CA ARG A 306 13.24 -32.25 17.99
C ARG A 306 12.95 -33.74 17.91
N ILE A 307 13.79 -34.54 18.55
CA ILE A 307 13.53 -35.97 18.71
C ILE A 307 13.21 -36.20 20.20
N PRO A 308 11.99 -36.67 20.54
CA PRO A 308 11.64 -36.99 21.92
C PRO A 308 12.63 -37.99 22.54
N LYS A 309 12.89 -37.86 23.86
CA LYS A 309 13.73 -38.83 24.58
C LYS A 309 13.11 -40.23 24.61
N GLN A 310 11.79 -40.30 24.70
CA GLN A 310 11.01 -41.53 24.60
C GLN A 310 10.09 -41.42 23.39
N ILE A 311 10.26 -42.33 22.43
CA ILE A 311 9.42 -42.41 21.25
C ILE A 311 8.25 -43.35 21.61
N PRO A 312 6.99 -42.89 21.56
CA PRO A 312 5.85 -43.74 21.90
C PRO A 312 5.74 -44.89 20.90
N ALA A 313 5.45 -46.09 21.40
CA ALA A 313 5.08 -47.23 20.56
C ALA A 313 3.71 -46.96 19.93
N ILE A 314 3.60 -47.22 18.63
CA ILE A 314 2.37 -47.02 17.86
C ILE A 314 1.73 -48.38 17.64
N PHE A 315 0.45 -48.51 17.99
CA PHE A 315 -0.31 -49.73 17.75
C PHE A 315 -1.32 -49.51 16.63
N LEU A 316 -1.26 -50.34 15.60
CA LEU A 316 -2.19 -50.34 14.46
C LEU A 316 -2.71 -51.76 14.24
N ASN A 317 -4.00 -51.97 14.46
CA ASN A 317 -4.67 -53.27 14.33
C ASN A 317 -3.96 -54.43 15.07
N GLY A 318 -3.37 -54.16 16.25
CA GLY A 318 -2.63 -55.15 17.04
C GLY A 318 -1.16 -55.31 16.67
N VAL A 319 -0.68 -54.65 15.61
CA VAL A 319 0.74 -54.63 15.22
C VAL A 319 1.46 -53.47 15.90
N GLU A 320 2.60 -53.76 16.55
CA GLU A 320 3.45 -52.77 17.20
C GLU A 320 4.46 -52.19 16.19
N LEU A 321 4.24 -50.94 15.77
CA LEU A 321 5.15 -50.21 14.89
C LEU A 321 6.14 -49.37 15.71
N LYS A 322 7.39 -49.85 15.80
CA LYS A 322 8.48 -49.13 16.46
C LYS A 322 9.17 -48.18 15.50
N LEU A 323 9.21 -46.90 15.87
CA LEU A 323 10.00 -45.88 15.18
C LEU A 323 11.39 -45.79 15.81
N LYS A 324 12.44 -45.92 14.98
CA LYS A 324 13.83 -45.76 15.43
C LYS A 324 14.23 -44.28 15.34
N ARG A 325 15.15 -43.86 16.20
CA ARG A 325 15.69 -42.49 16.18
C ARG A 325 16.29 -42.12 14.82
N GLU A 326 17.09 -43.02 14.24
CA GLU A 326 17.74 -42.79 12.95
C GLU A 326 16.76 -42.55 11.79
N GLU A 327 15.60 -43.20 11.83
CA GLU A 327 14.57 -43.04 10.79
C GLU A 327 13.93 -41.65 10.86
N ILE A 328 13.65 -41.18 12.08
CA ILE A 328 13.12 -39.84 12.33
C ILE A 328 14.16 -38.78 11.93
N GLU A 329 15.43 -39.01 12.26
CA GLU A 329 16.52 -38.09 11.93
C GLU A 329 16.70 -37.93 10.42
N ARG A 330 16.77 -39.03 9.67
CA ARG A 330 16.84 -38.99 8.20
C ARG A 330 15.63 -38.28 7.59
N ALA A 331 14.42 -38.59 8.07
CA ALA A 331 13.21 -37.92 7.59
C ALA A 331 13.22 -36.41 7.91
N GLN A 332 13.72 -36.01 9.07
CA GLN A 332 13.87 -34.60 9.43
C GLN A 332 14.91 -33.87 8.58
N GLU A 333 16.06 -34.49 8.29
CA GLU A 333 17.09 -33.90 7.44
C GLU A 333 16.59 -33.67 6.01
N MET A 334 15.93 -34.67 5.42
CA MET A 334 15.30 -34.54 4.11
C MET A 334 14.24 -33.44 4.10
N ALA A 335 13.37 -33.41 5.12
CA ALA A 335 12.31 -32.42 5.24
C ALA A 335 12.84 -30.98 5.43
N LYS A 336 13.94 -30.79 6.16
CA LYS A 336 14.58 -29.47 6.34
C LYS A 336 15.10 -28.89 5.03
N ALA A 337 15.48 -29.73 4.07
CA ALA A 337 15.94 -29.30 2.74
C ALA A 337 14.79 -28.88 1.80
N ALA A 338 13.55 -29.24 2.12
CA ALA A 338 12.41 -29.05 1.22
C ALA A 338 11.87 -27.61 1.15
N GLY A 339 12.22 -26.73 2.08
CA GLY A 339 11.81 -25.32 2.06
C GLY A 339 11.35 -24.78 3.43
N PRO A 340 10.36 -23.86 3.46
CA PRO A 340 9.82 -23.29 4.70
C PRO A 340 9.27 -24.34 5.66
N TYR A 341 9.13 -23.98 6.94
CA TYR A 341 8.80 -24.93 8.02
C TYR A 341 7.55 -25.79 7.75
N GLU A 342 6.46 -25.20 7.26
CA GLU A 342 5.21 -25.92 6.97
C GLU A 342 5.30 -26.80 5.71
N VAL A 343 6.15 -26.43 4.75
CA VAL A 343 6.45 -27.29 3.59
C VAL A 343 7.27 -28.48 4.06
N GLY A 344 8.33 -28.25 4.83
CA GLY A 344 9.14 -29.30 5.44
C GLY A 344 8.31 -30.24 6.32
N ARG A 345 7.40 -29.69 7.11
CA ARG A 345 6.45 -30.47 7.93
C ARG A 345 5.62 -31.44 7.09
N ARG A 346 5.06 -30.99 5.96
CA ARG A 346 4.29 -31.85 5.05
C ARG A 346 5.14 -33.00 4.50
N VAL A 347 6.34 -32.68 4.01
CA VAL A 347 7.29 -33.69 3.52
C VAL A 347 7.68 -34.69 4.61
N PHE A 348 7.92 -34.21 5.84
CA PHE A 348 8.20 -35.07 6.99
C PHE A 348 7.02 -36.00 7.30
N LEU A 349 5.80 -35.46 7.39
CA LEU A 349 4.60 -36.25 7.68
C LEU A 349 4.34 -37.32 6.61
N ASP A 350 4.50 -36.97 5.33
CA ASP A 350 4.32 -37.92 4.23
C ASP A 350 5.39 -39.00 4.25
N SER A 351 6.67 -38.63 4.41
CA SER A 351 7.79 -39.57 4.52
C SER A 351 7.60 -40.56 5.69
N MET A 352 7.19 -40.05 6.85
CA MET A 352 6.96 -40.90 8.03
C MET A 352 5.72 -41.79 7.88
N CYS A 353 4.65 -41.31 7.25
CA CYS A 353 3.48 -42.14 6.97
C CYS A 353 3.81 -43.25 5.97
N SER A 354 4.60 -42.96 4.94
CA SER A 354 5.11 -43.97 4.00
C SER A 354 6.01 -45.00 4.69
N LEU A 355 6.87 -44.56 5.61
CA LEU A 355 7.73 -45.47 6.38
C LEU A 355 6.92 -46.39 7.29
N LEU A 356 5.90 -45.85 7.97
CA LEU A 356 4.98 -46.65 8.79
C LEU A 356 4.18 -47.64 7.95
N PHE A 357 3.73 -47.22 6.76
CA PHE A 357 3.03 -48.08 5.81
C PHE A 357 3.91 -49.26 5.36
N ASN A 358 5.14 -48.99 4.92
CA ASN A 358 6.08 -50.03 4.49
C ASN A 358 6.42 -51.01 5.63
N LYS A 359 6.49 -50.52 6.89
CA LYS A 359 6.70 -51.39 8.06
C LYS A 359 5.51 -52.28 8.36
N TYR A 360 4.29 -51.75 8.20
CA TYR A 360 3.06 -52.52 8.37
C TYR A 360 2.94 -53.59 7.29
N GLU A 361 3.19 -53.25 6.02
CA GLU A 361 3.19 -54.19 4.90
C GLU A 361 4.18 -55.34 5.09
N ASN A 362 5.40 -55.05 5.55
CA ASN A 362 6.41 -56.08 5.82
C ASN A 362 6.09 -56.99 7.02
N GLN A 363 5.15 -56.61 7.89
CA GLN A 363 4.79 -57.38 9.09
C GLN A 363 3.46 -58.14 8.96
N VAL A 364 2.67 -57.85 7.93
CA VAL A 364 1.41 -58.54 7.63
C VAL A 364 1.65 -59.60 6.56
N GLU A 365 1.22 -60.83 6.79
CA GLU A 365 1.29 -61.90 5.79
C GLU A 365 0.18 -61.69 4.73
N GLY A 366 0.55 -61.26 3.52
CA GLY A 366 -0.35 -61.15 2.37
C GLY A 366 -0.09 -59.91 1.49
N ILE A 367 -0.33 -60.03 0.18
CA ILE A 367 -0.27 -58.88 -0.74
C ILE A 367 -1.53 -58.03 -0.50
N LEU A 368 -1.34 -56.79 -0.05
CA LEU A 368 -2.44 -55.84 0.09
C LEU A 368 -2.94 -55.45 -1.30
N SER A 369 -4.26 -55.49 -1.50
CA SER A 369 -4.87 -54.91 -2.71
C SER A 369 -4.71 -53.38 -2.72
N GLY A 370 -4.84 -52.74 -3.90
CA GLY A 370 -4.70 -51.28 -4.01
C GLY A 370 -5.68 -50.50 -3.13
N GLU A 371 -6.93 -50.97 -3.02
CA GLU A 371 -7.96 -50.36 -2.17
C GLU A 371 -7.65 -50.53 -0.66
N ASP A 372 -7.13 -51.71 -0.26
CA ASP A 372 -6.73 -51.97 1.12
C ASP A 372 -5.53 -51.10 1.54
N ALA A 373 -4.58 -50.91 0.63
CA ALA A 373 -3.41 -50.06 0.85
C ALA A 373 -3.80 -48.60 1.14
N ASP A 374 -4.73 -48.04 0.36
CA ASP A 374 -5.21 -46.68 0.56
C ASP A 374 -6.01 -46.53 1.86
N PHE A 375 -6.81 -47.54 2.22
CA PHE A 375 -7.51 -47.57 3.51
C PHE A 375 -6.54 -47.56 4.70
N ILE A 376 -5.46 -48.34 4.65
CA ILE A 376 -4.43 -48.38 5.70
C ILE A 376 -3.69 -47.04 5.78
N ARG A 377 -3.33 -46.43 4.64
CA ARG A 377 -2.70 -45.10 4.61
C ARG A 377 -3.58 -44.05 5.27
N LEU A 378 -4.89 -44.09 5.02
CA LEU A 378 -5.85 -43.20 5.67
C LEU A 378 -5.93 -43.44 7.19
N ARG A 379 -5.91 -44.70 7.63
CA ARG A 379 -5.88 -45.06 9.05
C ARG A 379 -4.61 -44.59 9.76
N ILE A 380 -3.43 -44.75 9.15
CA ILE A 380 -2.17 -44.24 9.70
C ILE A 380 -2.24 -42.72 9.87
N ARG A 381 -2.75 -42.01 8.84
CA ARG A 381 -2.90 -40.54 8.88
C ARG A 381 -3.94 -40.04 9.89
N THR A 382 -4.94 -40.84 10.23
CA THR A 382 -6.03 -40.46 11.15
C THR A 382 -5.79 -40.91 12.60
N ASN A 383 -4.89 -41.87 12.82
CA ASN A 383 -4.56 -42.39 14.15
C ASN A 383 -4.01 -41.29 15.07
N SER A 384 -4.59 -41.17 16.26
CA SER A 384 -4.22 -40.15 17.26
C SER A 384 -2.82 -40.35 17.84
N GLN A 385 -2.38 -41.59 18.04
CA GLN A 385 -1.03 -41.90 18.54
C GLN A 385 0.03 -41.53 17.51
N VAL A 386 -0.20 -41.86 16.23
CA VAL A 386 0.69 -41.47 15.12
C VAL A 386 0.79 -39.95 15.03
N ARG A 387 -0.35 -39.25 14.99
CA ARG A 387 -0.39 -37.78 14.96
C ARG A 387 0.34 -37.17 16.14
N TYR A 388 0.11 -37.68 17.35
CA TYR A 388 0.77 -37.21 18.56
C TYR A 388 2.29 -37.40 18.49
N ALA A 389 2.76 -38.59 18.11
CA ALA A 389 4.17 -38.92 17.98
C ALA A 389 4.88 -38.02 16.95
N LEU A 390 4.27 -37.85 15.77
CA LEU A 390 4.82 -37.00 14.70
C LEU A 390 4.78 -35.52 15.07
N ASN A 391 3.72 -35.04 15.74
CA ASN A 391 3.63 -33.67 16.23
C ASN A 391 4.66 -33.35 17.32
N LEU A 392 5.08 -34.33 18.12
CA LEU A 392 6.17 -34.12 19.08
C LEU A 392 7.54 -33.98 18.41
N CYS A 393 7.71 -34.64 17.25
CA CYS A 393 8.94 -34.57 16.47
C CYS A 393 9.04 -33.27 15.65
N TRP A 394 7.90 -32.80 15.16
CA TRP A 394 7.76 -31.57 14.41
C TRP A 394 6.49 -30.86 14.91
N LEU A 395 6.63 -29.78 15.68
CA LEU A 395 5.47 -29.13 16.31
C LEU A 395 4.66 -28.29 15.31
N PRO A 396 3.32 -28.33 15.32
CA PRO A 396 2.51 -27.36 14.58
C PRO A 396 2.56 -26.03 15.35
N ILE A 397 3.13 -25.00 14.74
CA ILE A 397 3.33 -23.71 15.38
C ILE A 397 2.74 -22.61 14.52
N SER A 398 2.22 -21.57 15.17
CA SER A 398 1.84 -20.33 14.50
C SER A 398 2.86 -19.23 14.79
N SER A 399 2.98 -18.25 13.90
CA SER A 399 3.81 -17.04 14.11
C SER A 399 3.45 -16.30 15.41
N ARG A 400 2.15 -16.20 15.74
CA ARG A 400 1.67 -15.64 17.01
C ARG A 400 2.12 -16.48 18.21
N TRP A 401 1.94 -17.79 18.14
CA TRP A 401 2.37 -18.69 19.20
C TRP A 401 3.88 -18.64 19.44
N LEU A 402 4.68 -18.50 18.37
CA LEU A 402 6.13 -18.40 18.44
C LEU A 402 6.56 -17.18 19.25
N LEU A 403 5.97 -16.00 18.99
CA LEU A 403 6.28 -14.80 19.75
C LEU A 403 5.77 -14.88 21.20
N ASP A 404 4.58 -15.43 21.41
CA ASP A 404 4.03 -15.65 22.75
C ASP A 404 4.92 -16.60 23.58
N ASP A 405 5.43 -17.70 23.00
CA ASP A 405 6.36 -18.61 23.71
C ASP A 405 7.74 -17.99 23.94
N LEU A 406 8.21 -17.12 23.01
CA LEU A 406 9.50 -16.43 23.13
C LEU A 406 9.47 -15.37 24.24
N PHE A 407 8.44 -14.53 24.27
CA PHE A 407 8.34 -13.40 25.20
C PHE A 407 7.70 -13.76 26.55
N SER A 408 7.08 -14.94 26.69
CA SER A 408 6.61 -15.41 28.01
C SER A 408 7.69 -16.10 28.85
N LYS A 409 8.85 -16.45 28.27
CA LYS A 409 9.86 -17.30 28.93
C LYS A 409 11.28 -16.70 28.85
N PRO A 410 11.76 -15.99 29.89
CA PRO A 410 13.05 -15.30 29.86
C PRO A 410 14.24 -16.24 29.63
N ALA A 411 14.24 -17.40 30.29
CA ALA A 411 15.33 -18.37 30.17
C ALA A 411 15.49 -18.89 28.73
N LYS A 412 14.38 -19.05 27.99
CA LYS A 412 14.43 -19.46 26.58
C LYS A 412 15.01 -18.36 25.70
N LEU A 413 14.56 -17.13 25.91
CA LEU A 413 15.02 -15.96 25.17
C LEU A 413 16.52 -15.76 25.35
N LYS A 414 17.02 -15.79 26.60
CA LYS A 414 18.46 -15.68 26.90
C LYS A 414 19.27 -16.80 26.26
N ALA A 415 18.74 -18.03 26.21
CA ALA A 415 19.39 -19.16 25.55
C ALA A 415 19.40 -19.09 24.01
N LEU A 416 18.59 -18.21 23.41
CA LEU A 416 18.57 -17.95 21.95
C LEU A 416 19.33 -16.68 21.58
N ALA A 417 19.38 -15.72 22.50
CA ALA A 417 20.01 -14.42 22.33
C ALA A 417 20.98 -14.15 23.50
N PRO A 418 22.16 -14.81 23.52
CA PRO A 418 23.14 -14.61 24.60
C PRO A 418 23.72 -13.19 24.63
N TRP A 419 23.61 -12.46 23.52
CA TRP A 419 24.08 -11.08 23.36
C TRP A 419 23.20 -10.03 24.04
N MET A 420 21.97 -10.36 24.44
CA MET A 420 21.09 -9.43 25.15
C MET A 420 21.50 -9.31 26.62
N SER A 421 21.46 -8.11 27.19
CA SER A 421 21.60 -7.90 28.63
C SER A 421 20.39 -8.44 29.41
N GLU A 422 20.50 -8.58 30.73
CA GLU A 422 19.37 -9.02 31.56
C GLU A 422 18.22 -8.00 31.56
N GLU A 423 18.54 -6.71 31.50
CA GLU A 423 17.57 -5.62 31.40
C GLU A 423 16.81 -5.65 30.06
N GLU A 424 17.52 -5.87 28.95
CA GLU A 424 16.90 -6.03 27.63
C GLU A 424 15.95 -7.24 27.59
N VAL A 425 16.37 -8.37 28.16
CA VAL A 425 15.51 -9.56 28.27
C VAL A 425 14.28 -9.26 29.12
N ALA A 426 14.44 -8.62 30.28
CA ALA A 426 13.32 -8.25 31.15
C ALA A 426 12.33 -7.32 30.45
N SER A 427 12.82 -6.37 29.64
CA SER A 427 11.99 -5.43 28.89
C SER A 427 11.07 -6.09 27.85
N LEU A 428 11.43 -7.29 27.38
CA LEU A 428 10.67 -8.04 26.37
C LEU A 428 9.63 -8.98 26.97
N ILE A 429 9.67 -9.23 28.29
CA ILE A 429 8.79 -10.21 28.93
C ILE A 429 7.38 -9.66 29.05
N ARG A 430 6.39 -10.47 28.64
CA ARG A 430 4.97 -10.12 28.78
C ARG A 430 4.05 -11.33 28.76
N GLU A 431 2.79 -11.08 29.10
CA GLU A 431 1.71 -12.06 28.99
C GLU A 431 1.41 -12.42 27.53
N LYS A 432 0.94 -13.65 27.31
CA LYS A 432 0.57 -14.17 25.99
C LYS A 432 -0.64 -13.41 25.43
N GLY A 433 -0.70 -13.26 24.11
CA GLY A 433 -1.81 -12.60 23.41
C GLY A 433 -1.69 -11.07 23.33
N LYS A 434 -0.61 -10.50 23.86
CA LYS A 434 -0.27 -9.07 23.69
C LYS A 434 0.60 -8.89 22.45
N THR A 435 0.23 -7.94 21.61
CA THR A 435 0.92 -7.59 20.36
C THR A 435 1.19 -6.09 20.35
N SER A 436 2.46 -5.71 20.23
CA SER A 436 2.92 -4.35 20.01
C SER A 436 3.31 -4.11 18.57
N GLU A 437 3.52 -2.83 18.23
CA GLU A 437 4.01 -2.42 16.92
C GLU A 437 5.35 -3.07 16.56
N GLY A 438 6.28 -3.16 17.52
CA GLY A 438 7.59 -3.80 17.31
C GLY A 438 7.50 -5.30 16.97
N ASP A 439 6.37 -5.95 17.26
CA ASP A 439 6.17 -7.35 16.91
C ASP A 439 5.75 -7.55 15.46
N ILE A 440 5.20 -6.54 14.80
CA ILE A 440 4.70 -6.65 13.44
C ILE A 440 5.80 -7.10 12.46
N PRO A 441 6.97 -6.46 12.40
CA PRO A 441 8.03 -6.95 11.52
C PRO A 441 8.59 -8.32 11.94
N LEU A 442 8.49 -8.68 13.23
CA LEU A 442 8.87 -10.01 13.74
C LEU A 442 7.86 -11.08 13.30
N LEU A 443 6.56 -10.79 13.40
CA LEU A 443 5.47 -11.63 12.91
C LEU A 443 5.58 -11.82 11.40
N ASP A 444 5.81 -10.75 10.65
CA ASP A 444 6.04 -10.82 9.19
C ASP A 444 7.20 -11.75 8.86
N THR A 445 8.32 -11.60 9.56
CA THR A 445 9.50 -12.45 9.35
C THR A 445 9.23 -13.90 9.78
N ALA A 446 8.53 -14.13 10.89
CA ALA A 446 8.16 -15.45 11.35
C ALA A 446 7.22 -16.15 10.36
N MET A 447 6.24 -15.45 9.80
CA MET A 447 5.33 -16.00 8.79
C MET A 447 6.08 -16.45 7.54
N ASP A 448 7.08 -15.70 7.07
CA ASP A 448 7.92 -16.13 5.95
C ASP A 448 8.74 -17.37 6.26
N LEU A 449 9.36 -17.43 7.44
CA LEU A 449 10.15 -18.58 7.87
C LEU A 449 9.28 -19.84 8.05
N LEU A 450 8.04 -19.65 8.50
CA LEU A 450 7.08 -20.73 8.67
C LEU A 450 6.47 -21.15 7.33
N GLY A 451 6.37 -20.24 6.36
CA GLY A 451 5.56 -20.44 5.17
C GLY A 451 4.07 -20.28 5.46
N GLU A 452 3.72 -19.48 6.47
CA GLU A 452 2.34 -19.12 6.77
C GLU A 452 1.81 -18.13 5.76
N ASP A 453 0.78 -18.54 5.05
CA ASP A 453 -0.04 -17.63 4.29
C ASP A 453 -1.20 -17.17 5.15
N LEU A 454 -1.09 -15.94 5.66
CA LEU A 454 -2.25 -15.11 5.98
C LEU A 454 -2.91 -14.63 4.68
N VAL A 455 -3.26 -15.55 3.79
CA VAL A 455 -4.50 -15.29 3.07
C VAL A 455 -5.53 -15.34 4.18
N LEU A 456 -6.40 -14.34 4.30
CA LEU A 456 -7.66 -14.51 5.00
C LEU A 456 -8.38 -15.67 4.31
N LYS A 457 -7.98 -16.91 4.65
CA LYS A 457 -8.68 -18.11 4.31
C LYS A 457 -9.91 -18.00 5.16
N ASN A 458 -10.91 -17.37 4.55
CA ASN A 458 -12.32 -17.46 4.84
C ASN A 458 -12.73 -18.93 4.82
N THR A 459 -12.11 -19.85 5.57
CA THR A 459 -12.58 -21.23 5.66
C THR A 459 -13.89 -21.28 6.43
N ASN A 460 -14.03 -20.45 7.47
CA ASN A 460 -15.31 -20.28 8.16
C ASN A 460 -16.29 -19.48 7.31
N ARG A 461 -15.86 -18.37 6.71
CA ARG A 461 -16.73 -17.54 5.85
C ARG A 461 -17.18 -18.28 4.59
N LYS A 462 -16.34 -19.07 3.92
CA LYS A 462 -16.75 -19.87 2.74
C LYS A 462 -17.77 -20.93 3.12
N SER A 463 -17.61 -21.60 4.26
CA SER A 463 -18.61 -22.56 4.76
C SER A 463 -19.94 -21.86 5.07
N GLU A 464 -19.90 -20.72 5.75
CA GLU A 464 -21.08 -19.91 6.09
C GLU A 464 -21.75 -19.29 4.85
N GLU A 465 -20.97 -18.81 3.89
CA GLU A 465 -21.41 -18.25 2.60
C GLU A 465 -21.94 -19.36 1.67
N GLU A 466 -21.34 -20.55 1.67
CA GLU A 466 -21.85 -21.74 0.97
C GLU A 466 -23.18 -22.21 1.56
N GLU A 467 -23.30 -22.25 2.88
CA GLU A 467 -24.55 -22.57 3.57
C GLU A 467 -25.63 -21.50 3.33
N PHE A 468 -25.27 -20.21 3.36
CA PHE A 468 -26.18 -19.11 3.08
C PHE A 468 -26.62 -19.09 1.61
N ALA A 469 -25.71 -19.29 0.67
CA ALA A 469 -26.02 -19.38 -0.76
C ALA A 469 -26.94 -20.57 -1.03
N LYS A 470 -26.68 -21.72 -0.41
CA LYS A 470 -27.54 -22.90 -0.50
C LYS A 470 -28.93 -22.65 0.09
N ALA A 471 -29.01 -22.05 1.28
CA ALA A 471 -30.28 -21.69 1.91
C ALA A 471 -31.09 -20.66 1.09
N THR A 472 -30.41 -19.71 0.44
CA THR A 472 -31.03 -18.72 -0.45
C THR A 472 -31.57 -19.38 -1.71
N MET A 473 -30.83 -20.30 -2.34
CA MET A 473 -31.29 -21.06 -3.51
C MET A 473 -32.54 -21.89 -3.21
N ASP A 474 -32.56 -22.55 -2.05
CA ASP A 474 -33.71 -23.33 -1.58
C ASP A 474 -34.94 -22.42 -1.34
N LEU A 475 -34.75 -21.20 -0.82
CA LEU A 475 -35.81 -20.22 -0.61
C LEU A 475 -36.43 -19.72 -1.92
N PHE A 476 -35.62 -19.53 -2.97
CA PHE A 476 -36.08 -19.08 -4.29
C PHE A 476 -36.46 -20.23 -5.24
N GLY A 477 -36.44 -21.49 -4.77
CA GLY A 477 -36.84 -22.66 -5.56
C GLY A 477 -35.91 -22.99 -6.73
N VAL A 478 -34.67 -22.50 -6.70
CA VAL A 478 -33.65 -22.77 -7.73
C VAL A 478 -32.86 -24.00 -7.30
N SER A 479 -33.01 -25.13 -8.01
CA SER A 479 -32.28 -26.34 -7.65
C SER A 479 -30.78 -26.20 -7.96
N SER A 480 -29.94 -26.72 -7.07
CA SER A 480 -28.48 -26.81 -7.21
C SER A 480 -28.02 -27.60 -8.45
N SER A 481 -28.94 -28.28 -9.13
CA SER A 481 -28.70 -29.02 -10.37
C SER A 481 -28.71 -28.12 -11.63
N LEU A 482 -29.28 -26.92 -11.58
CA LEU A 482 -29.36 -25.99 -12.71
C LEU A 482 -28.25 -24.93 -12.69
N VAL A 483 -27.84 -24.48 -11.50
CA VAL A 483 -26.72 -23.55 -11.30
C VAL A 483 -25.87 -24.06 -10.14
N PRO A 484 -24.58 -24.35 -10.33
CA PRO A 484 -23.70 -24.72 -9.23
C PRO A 484 -23.63 -23.60 -8.19
N THR A 485 -23.68 -23.94 -6.89
CA THR A 485 -23.52 -22.97 -5.77
C THR A 485 -22.23 -22.16 -5.88
N SER A 486 -21.18 -22.74 -6.47
CA SER A 486 -19.92 -22.05 -6.76
C SER A 486 -20.09 -20.85 -7.71
N TYR A 487 -21.08 -20.87 -8.61
CA TYR A 487 -21.35 -19.81 -9.57
C TYR A 487 -22.06 -18.60 -8.93
N LEU A 488 -22.93 -18.85 -7.95
CA LEU A 488 -23.52 -17.79 -7.11
C LEU A 488 -22.48 -17.22 -6.14
N LEU A 489 -21.62 -18.07 -5.58
CA LEU A 489 -20.52 -17.61 -4.75
C LEU A 489 -19.50 -16.77 -5.53
N SER A 490 -19.22 -17.10 -6.79
CA SER A 490 -18.34 -16.28 -7.63
C SER A 490 -18.95 -14.93 -8.02
N SER A 491 -20.27 -14.86 -8.23
CA SER A 491 -20.96 -13.59 -8.50
C SER A 491 -21.22 -12.76 -7.25
N LEU A 492 -21.30 -13.41 -6.08
CA LEU A 492 -21.33 -12.76 -4.76
C LEU A 492 -19.92 -12.50 -4.20
N SER A 493 -18.86 -13.01 -4.84
CA SER A 493 -17.50 -12.88 -4.34
C SER A 493 -17.12 -11.40 -4.39
N PRO A 494 -16.86 -10.77 -3.23
CA PRO A 494 -16.50 -9.35 -3.19
C PRO A 494 -15.17 -9.05 -3.89
N SER A 495 -14.39 -10.07 -4.28
CA SER A 495 -13.03 -9.93 -4.78
C SER A 495 -12.91 -9.20 -6.12
N GLU A 496 -13.93 -9.26 -6.97
CA GLU A 496 -13.90 -8.58 -8.29
C GLU A 496 -14.40 -7.12 -8.24
N GLN A 497 -15.06 -6.71 -7.15
CA GLN A 497 -15.49 -5.32 -6.93
C GLN A 497 -14.54 -4.52 -6.03
N LYS A 498 -13.52 -5.16 -5.46
CA LYS A 498 -12.55 -4.47 -4.59
C LYS A 498 -11.59 -3.62 -5.41
N SER A 499 -11.46 -2.38 -4.97
CA SER A 499 -10.44 -1.45 -5.47
C SER A 499 -9.03 -2.02 -5.25
N LEU A 500 -8.05 -1.51 -6.01
CA LEU A 500 -6.65 -1.93 -5.85
C LEU A 500 -6.15 -1.76 -4.40
N PRO A 501 -6.40 -0.64 -3.70
CA PRO A 501 -5.99 -0.49 -2.30
C PRO A 501 -6.62 -1.54 -1.37
N GLU A 502 -7.87 -1.94 -1.58
CA GLU A 502 -8.53 -2.96 -0.76
C GLU A 502 -7.90 -4.34 -0.97
N ARG A 503 -7.59 -4.70 -2.22
CA ARG A 503 -6.88 -5.94 -2.54
C ARG A 503 -5.48 -5.95 -1.93
N ALA A 504 -4.76 -4.84 -2.07
CA ALA A 504 -3.42 -4.69 -1.50
C ALA A 504 -3.42 -4.70 0.04
N ALA A 505 -4.48 -4.19 0.67
CA ALA A 505 -4.64 -4.21 2.12
C ALA A 505 -4.87 -5.61 2.70
N GLU A 506 -5.51 -6.51 1.95
CA GLU A 506 -5.78 -7.88 2.36
C GLU A 506 -4.62 -8.84 2.04
N ASP A 507 -3.76 -8.49 1.08
CA ASP A 507 -2.63 -9.32 0.67
C ASP A 507 -1.31 -8.85 1.31
N ARG A 508 -0.85 -9.62 2.31
CA ARG A 508 0.45 -9.43 2.96
C ARG A 508 1.64 -9.43 1.97
N LYS A 509 1.55 -10.23 0.91
CA LYS A 509 2.63 -10.42 -0.08
C LYS A 509 2.53 -9.46 -1.26
N TRP A 510 1.59 -8.51 -1.21
CA TRP A 510 1.44 -7.50 -2.25
C TRP A 510 2.76 -6.76 -2.48
N GLN A 511 3.08 -6.56 -3.75
CA GLN A 511 4.27 -5.83 -4.16
C GLN A 511 3.88 -4.48 -4.75
N PHE A 512 4.22 -3.41 -4.03
CA PHE A 512 3.97 -2.04 -4.45
C PHE A 512 5.00 -1.60 -5.49
N GLY A 513 4.54 -0.73 -6.40
CA GLY A 513 5.40 -0.13 -7.43
C GLY A 513 6.26 1.00 -6.86
N HIS A 514 5.75 1.68 -5.83
CA HIS A 514 6.47 2.71 -5.08
C HIS A 514 6.06 2.70 -3.60
N ILE A 515 7.00 2.99 -2.70
CA ILE A 515 6.72 3.12 -1.27
C ILE A 515 7.21 4.48 -0.77
N ILE A 516 6.33 5.21 -0.10
CA ILE A 516 6.63 6.46 0.57
C ILE A 516 6.62 6.20 2.07
N VAL A 517 7.65 6.69 2.77
CA VAL A 517 7.75 6.59 4.22
C VAL A 517 7.94 7.99 4.76
N ASP A 518 6.97 8.47 5.54
CA ASP A 518 7.11 9.72 6.30
C ASP A 518 7.58 9.43 7.72
N GLU A 519 8.26 10.41 8.33
CA GLU A 519 8.99 10.27 9.60
C GLU A 519 9.88 9.01 9.65
N ALA A 520 10.62 8.80 8.56
CA ALA A 520 11.44 7.63 8.31
C ALA A 520 12.50 7.34 9.39
N GLN A 521 12.89 8.35 10.17
CA GLN A 521 13.83 8.20 11.28
C GLN A 521 13.26 7.37 12.44
N GLU A 522 11.93 7.27 12.57
CA GLU A 522 11.26 6.45 13.59
C GLU A 522 11.30 4.95 13.23
N LEU A 523 11.61 4.60 11.98
CA LEU A 523 11.60 3.22 11.53
C LEU A 523 12.85 2.46 11.95
N THR A 524 12.62 1.32 12.59
CA THR A 524 13.65 0.36 12.96
C THR A 524 14.18 -0.44 11.75
N PRO A 525 15.40 -1.01 11.84
CA PRO A 525 15.95 -1.87 10.79
C PRO A 525 15.04 -3.05 10.39
N MET A 526 14.31 -3.64 11.36
CA MET A 526 13.34 -4.70 11.11
C MET A 526 12.11 -4.22 10.32
N GLN A 527 11.62 -3.00 10.60
CA GLN A 527 10.54 -2.38 9.82
C GLN A 527 10.99 -2.09 8.38
N TRP A 528 12.20 -1.56 8.18
CA TRP A 528 12.80 -1.40 6.85
C TRP A 528 12.93 -2.72 6.09
N ARG A 529 13.34 -3.78 6.78
CA ARG A 529 13.40 -5.13 6.19
C ARG A 529 12.03 -5.59 5.71
N MET A 530 10.96 -5.32 6.46
CA MET A 530 9.59 -5.65 6.08
C MET A 530 9.13 -4.86 4.84
N LEU A 531 9.39 -3.55 4.79
CA LEU A 531 9.01 -2.70 3.65
C LEU A 531 9.79 -3.06 2.39
N LYS A 532 11.09 -3.37 2.50
CA LYS A 532 11.93 -3.76 1.36
C LYS A 532 11.41 -4.99 0.61
N LYS A 533 10.74 -5.93 1.30
CA LYS A 533 10.12 -7.10 0.66
C LYS A 533 8.89 -6.76 -0.18
N ARG A 534 8.24 -5.64 0.12
CA ARG A 534 6.99 -5.19 -0.51
C ARG A 534 7.23 -4.17 -1.62
N SER A 535 8.48 -3.86 -1.94
CA SER A 535 8.83 -2.98 -3.07
C SER A 535 9.36 -3.83 -4.22
N THR A 536 8.70 -3.76 -5.38
CA THR A 536 9.11 -4.45 -6.63
C THR A 536 10.47 -3.98 -7.12
N ALA A 537 10.63 -2.66 -7.28
CA ALA A 537 11.80 -2.05 -7.91
C ALA A 537 12.77 -1.38 -6.92
N ARG A 538 12.57 -1.58 -5.61
CA ARG A 538 13.24 -0.78 -4.56
C ARG A 538 13.06 0.73 -4.78
N SER A 539 11.89 1.09 -5.28
CA SER A 539 11.51 2.48 -5.51
C SER A 539 10.92 3.03 -4.20
N PHE A 540 11.60 4.02 -3.62
CA PHE A 540 11.27 4.59 -2.32
C PHE A 540 11.36 6.11 -2.34
N THR A 541 10.43 6.78 -1.65
CA THR A 541 10.58 8.17 -1.21
C THR A 541 10.60 8.17 0.31
N ILE A 542 11.75 8.46 0.89
CA ILE A 542 12.03 8.39 2.31
C ILE A 542 12.07 9.82 2.84
N VAL A 543 11.14 10.19 3.69
CA VAL A 543 10.99 11.54 4.21
C VAL A 543 11.19 11.53 5.71
N GLY A 544 11.95 12.49 6.23
CA GLY A 544 12.20 12.58 7.66
C GLY A 544 13.13 13.71 8.06
N ASP A 545 13.41 13.76 9.36
CA ASP A 545 14.37 14.67 9.96
C ASP A 545 15.13 13.98 11.09
N ILE A 546 16.42 13.72 10.86
CA ILE A 546 17.27 13.02 11.83
C ILE A 546 17.40 13.83 13.14
N ALA A 547 17.24 15.15 13.09
CA ALA A 547 17.31 16.00 14.29
C ALA A 547 16.09 15.86 15.22
N GLN A 548 15.05 15.14 14.82
CA GLN A 548 13.81 14.93 15.58
C GLN A 548 13.73 13.56 16.29
N THR A 549 14.83 12.80 16.34
CA THR A 549 14.91 11.47 16.97
C THR A 549 15.04 11.47 18.48
#